data_AF-A0A453FE11-F1
#
_entry.id   AF-A0A453FE11-F1
#
_cell.length_a   1.000
_cell.length_b   1.000
_cell.length_c   1.000
_cell.angle_alpha   90.00
_cell.angle_beta   90.00
_cell.angle_gamma   90.00
#
_symmetry.space_group_name_H-M   'P 1'
#
loop_
_entity.id
_entity.type
_entity.pdbx_description
1 polymer ?
#
loop_
_entity_poly.entity_id
_entity_poly.type
_entity_poly.pdbx_seq_one_letter_code
_entity_poly.pdbx_strand_id
1 'polypeptide(L)'
;FYSDNGGFKISDDDVRYMRTCKVVVSTCAFGGGDDLYQPIGMVNSSIGKVCYVAFWDAVTLSTQEAEGKLTGDNEMIGRWRIIVVKNLPFVDQRLNGKIPKMLTHRLFPEASYSIWVDSKYQFRRDPIGVLEALLWRTNSTFAISEHGARTNIYDEGKAIVQKHKATPEEVEVQLTQYRQDGMPDEKRLHGLKELWLKLLSL
;
A
#
# COMPACT_ATOMS: atom_id res chain seq x y z
N PHE A 1 -8.71 -15.73 -3.18
CA PHE A 1 -7.91 -14.48 -3.20
C PHE A 1 -6.43 -14.82 -3.24
N TYR A 2 -5.97 -15.70 -2.35
CA TYR A 2 -5.01 -16.76 -2.72
C TYR A 2 -5.85 -18.02 -2.83
N SER A 3 -6.11 -18.46 -4.05
CA SER A 3 -6.75 -19.76 -4.30
C SER A 3 -5.96 -20.43 -5.41
N ASP A 4 -5.92 -21.75 -5.39
CA ASP A 4 -5.39 -22.52 -6.52
C ASP A 4 -6.05 -22.11 -7.86
N ASN A 5 -7.27 -21.56 -7.77
CA ASN A 5 -8.09 -21.09 -8.89
C ASN A 5 -7.91 -19.61 -9.28
N GLY A 6 -7.00 -18.83 -8.66
CA GLY A 6 -6.69 -17.46 -9.10
C GLY A 6 -6.28 -16.46 -8.01
N GLY A 7 -5.65 -15.35 -8.45
CA GLY A 7 -5.15 -14.25 -7.62
C GLY A 7 -3.62 -14.25 -7.46
N PHE A 8 -3.11 -13.33 -6.64
CA PHE A 8 -1.71 -13.31 -6.24
C PHE A 8 -1.31 -14.70 -5.77
N LYS A 9 -0.15 -15.21 -6.19
CA LYS A 9 0.46 -16.41 -5.62
C LYS A 9 1.67 -15.99 -4.80
N ILE A 10 1.64 -16.35 -3.52
CA ILE A 10 2.71 -16.11 -2.54
C ILE A 10 3.19 -17.48 -2.06
N SER A 11 4.48 -17.60 -1.73
CA SER A 11 5.06 -18.85 -1.25
C SER A 11 4.47 -19.26 0.11
N ASP A 12 4.44 -20.55 0.41
CA ASP A 12 3.92 -21.00 1.72
C ASP A 12 4.75 -20.48 2.90
N ASP A 13 6.06 -20.27 2.71
CA ASP A 13 6.95 -19.66 3.69
C ASP A 13 6.55 -18.20 3.98
N ASP A 14 6.28 -17.43 2.93
CA ASP A 14 5.81 -16.05 3.06
C ASP A 14 4.42 -15.99 3.69
N VAL A 15 3.51 -16.89 3.30
CA VAL A 15 2.18 -16.97 3.94
C VAL A 15 2.31 -17.26 5.44
N ARG A 16 3.22 -18.17 5.83
CA ARG A 16 3.51 -18.43 7.24
C ARG A 16 4.06 -17.21 7.94
N TYR A 17 5.05 -16.54 7.35
CA TYR A 17 5.64 -15.31 7.90
C TYR A 17 4.58 -14.23 8.11
N MET A 18 3.75 -13.95 7.09
CA MET A 18 2.72 -12.92 7.14
C MET A 18 1.69 -13.18 8.24
N ARG A 19 1.38 -14.45 8.55
CA ARG A 19 0.51 -14.81 9.68
C ARG A 19 1.13 -14.54 11.06
N THR A 20 2.44 -14.39 11.18
CA THR A 20 3.08 -14.04 12.46
C THR A 20 2.98 -12.54 12.78
N CYS A 21 2.67 -11.72 11.79
CA CYS A 21 2.73 -10.26 11.93
C CYS A 21 1.52 -9.71 12.69
N LYS A 22 1.78 -9.04 13.82
CA LYS A 22 0.75 -8.33 14.61
C LYS A 22 0.64 -6.85 14.25
N VAL A 23 1.75 -6.23 13.88
CA VAL A 23 1.82 -4.89 13.29
C VAL A 23 2.65 -5.00 12.02
N VAL A 24 2.16 -4.42 10.92
CA VAL A 24 2.84 -4.48 9.64
C VAL A 24 3.02 -3.10 9.02
N VAL A 25 4.23 -2.82 8.54
CA VAL A 25 4.50 -1.76 7.56
C VAL A 25 4.69 -2.44 6.23
N SER A 26 3.92 -2.04 5.22
CA SER A 26 3.94 -2.67 3.91
C SER A 26 4.13 -1.65 2.79
N THR A 27 4.84 -2.07 1.75
CA THR A 27 5.00 -1.35 0.49
C THR A 27 4.96 -2.34 -0.67
N CYS A 28 4.86 -1.84 -1.92
CA CYS A 28 5.03 -2.67 -3.11
C CYS A 28 5.78 -1.93 -4.20
N ALA A 29 6.52 -2.67 -5.01
CA ALA A 29 7.08 -2.18 -6.27
C ALA A 29 6.86 -3.26 -7.33
N PHE A 30 6.10 -2.94 -8.37
CA PHE A 30 5.84 -3.82 -9.50
C PHE A 30 6.35 -3.18 -10.78
N GLY A 31 7.08 -3.95 -11.59
CA GLY A 31 7.70 -3.46 -12.83
C GLY A 31 9.09 -2.85 -12.70
N GLY A 32 9.71 -2.90 -11.52
CA GLY A 32 11.11 -2.53 -11.31
C GLY A 32 11.43 -1.02 -11.31
N GLY A 33 10.42 -0.15 -11.36
CA GLY A 33 10.64 1.30 -11.51
C GLY A 33 10.98 2.06 -10.23
N ASP A 34 10.77 1.48 -9.05
CA ASP A 34 10.94 2.17 -7.77
C ASP A 34 12.06 1.55 -6.92
N ASP A 35 12.81 2.40 -6.22
CA ASP A 35 13.82 2.00 -5.24
C ASP A 35 13.19 1.51 -3.93
N LEU A 36 13.87 0.57 -3.25
CA LEU A 36 13.50 0.12 -1.92
C LEU A 36 14.23 0.90 -0.82
N TYR A 37 13.65 2.03 -0.39
CA TYR A 37 14.20 2.81 0.72
C TYR A 37 14.06 2.09 2.07
N GLN A 38 15.16 2.02 2.82
CA GLN A 38 15.15 1.41 4.15
C GLN A 38 14.40 2.29 5.17
N PRO A 39 13.55 1.71 6.04
CA PRO A 39 12.91 2.43 7.12
C PRO A 39 13.96 2.94 8.13
N ILE A 40 13.84 4.21 8.53
CA ILE A 40 14.77 4.86 9.47
C ILE A 40 14.01 5.53 10.61
N GLY A 41 14.67 5.70 11.76
CA GLY A 41 14.06 6.35 12.93
C GLY A 41 13.18 5.43 13.79
N MET A 42 13.41 4.11 13.70
CA MET A 42 12.77 3.11 14.57
C MET A 42 13.43 3.13 15.95
N VAL A 43 12.63 2.99 17.02
CA VAL A 43 13.18 2.84 18.37
C VAL A 43 13.50 1.37 18.67
N ASN A 44 14.49 1.12 19.53
CA ASN A 44 14.92 -0.25 19.86
C ASN A 44 13.80 -1.12 20.42
N SER A 45 12.85 -0.53 21.16
CA SER A 45 11.72 -1.25 21.75
C SER A 45 10.67 -1.72 20.74
N SER A 46 10.69 -1.19 19.51
CA SER A 46 9.80 -1.59 18.41
C SER A 46 10.44 -2.65 17.49
N ILE A 47 11.75 -2.86 17.60
CA ILE A 47 12.45 -3.90 16.84
C ILE A 47 11.90 -5.27 17.24
N GLY A 48 11.55 -6.08 16.23
CA GLY A 48 10.95 -7.41 16.43
C GLY A 48 9.44 -7.41 16.72
N LYS A 49 8.82 -6.25 16.95
CA LYS A 49 7.35 -6.13 17.14
C LYS A 49 6.61 -5.79 15.85
N VAL A 50 7.34 -5.25 14.87
CA VAL A 50 6.78 -4.78 13.60
C VAL A 50 7.39 -5.55 12.45
N CYS A 51 6.53 -6.14 11.61
CA CYS A 51 6.94 -6.69 10.32
C CYS A 51 7.09 -5.57 9.29
N TYR A 52 8.12 -5.64 8.47
CA TYR A 52 8.27 -4.78 7.30
C TYR A 52 8.25 -5.67 6.07
N VAL A 53 7.26 -5.46 5.19
CA VAL A 53 7.05 -6.30 4.02
C VAL A 53 7.06 -5.47 2.75
N ALA A 54 7.87 -5.89 1.77
CA ALA A 54 7.88 -5.32 0.43
C ALA A 54 7.39 -6.36 -0.56
N PHE A 55 6.27 -6.08 -1.24
CA PHE A 55 5.74 -6.94 -2.30
C PHE A 55 6.37 -6.59 -3.63
N TRP A 56 7.01 -7.57 -4.27
CA TRP A 56 7.63 -7.44 -5.59
C TRP A 56 7.01 -8.41 -6.59
N ASP A 57 7.16 -8.12 -7.87
CA ASP A 57 6.95 -9.08 -8.94
C ASP A 57 8.29 -9.61 -9.45
N ALA A 58 8.26 -10.60 -10.32
CA ALA A 58 9.47 -11.20 -10.87
C ALA A 58 10.34 -10.17 -11.62
N VAL A 59 9.71 -9.18 -12.27
CA VAL A 59 10.42 -8.10 -12.98
C VAL A 59 11.18 -7.24 -11.98
N THR A 60 10.52 -6.74 -10.92
CA THR A 60 11.19 -5.96 -9.88
C THR A 60 12.32 -6.75 -9.24
N LEU A 61 12.11 -8.03 -8.91
CA LEU A 61 13.16 -8.88 -8.34
C LEU A 61 14.41 -8.89 -9.24
N SER A 62 14.26 -9.25 -10.52
CA SER A 62 15.39 -9.32 -11.45
C SER A 62 16.05 -7.96 -11.69
N THR A 63 15.28 -6.87 -11.73
CA THR A 63 15.84 -5.51 -11.85
C THR A 63 16.68 -5.16 -10.63
N GLN A 64 16.17 -5.40 -9.42
CA GLN A 64 16.90 -5.08 -8.19
C GLN A 64 18.14 -5.97 -8.02
N GLU A 65 18.07 -7.25 -8.39
CA GLU A 65 19.23 -8.16 -8.40
C GLU A 65 20.31 -7.68 -9.38
N ALA A 66 19.93 -7.22 -10.58
CA ALA A 66 20.86 -6.67 -11.56
C ALA A 66 21.54 -5.37 -11.07
N GLU A 67 20.88 -4.61 -10.20
CA GLU A 67 21.43 -3.44 -9.51
C GLU A 67 22.29 -3.81 -8.28
N GLY A 68 22.45 -5.10 -7.99
CA GLY A 68 23.23 -5.61 -6.85
C GLY A 68 22.49 -5.63 -5.52
N LYS A 69 21.18 -5.38 -5.51
CA LYS A 69 20.33 -5.48 -4.31
C LYS A 69 19.84 -6.91 -4.17
N LEU A 70 20.73 -7.78 -3.72
CA LEU A 70 20.41 -9.19 -3.48
C LEU A 70 19.66 -9.36 -2.15
N THR A 71 18.70 -10.27 -2.12
CA THR A 71 18.07 -10.73 -0.89
C THR A 71 19.09 -11.45 -0.03
N GLY A 72 19.21 -11.04 1.24
CA GLY A 72 20.02 -11.72 2.24
C GLY A 72 19.29 -12.92 2.86
N ASP A 73 19.76 -13.34 4.03
CA ASP A 73 19.16 -14.43 4.79
C ASP A 73 17.65 -14.21 5.01
N ASN A 74 16.87 -15.28 4.85
CA ASN A 74 15.41 -15.24 4.95
C ASN A 74 14.79 -14.16 4.07
N GLU A 75 15.19 -14.05 2.79
CA GLU A 75 14.65 -13.09 1.80
C GLU A 75 14.58 -11.64 2.31
N MET A 76 15.51 -11.24 3.18
CA MET A 76 15.50 -9.90 3.76
C MET A 76 16.41 -8.95 2.98
N ILE A 77 15.94 -7.73 2.72
CA ILE A 77 16.80 -6.61 2.30
C ILE A 77 16.71 -5.53 3.37
N GLY A 78 17.74 -5.46 4.21
CA GLY A 78 17.74 -4.63 5.40
C GLY A 78 16.61 -5.02 6.34
N ARG A 79 15.62 -4.13 6.55
CA ARG A 79 14.45 -4.43 7.39
C ARG A 79 13.31 -5.13 6.63
N TRP A 80 13.30 -5.05 5.31
CA TRP A 80 12.19 -5.54 4.50
C TRP A 80 12.30 -7.04 4.26
N ARG A 81 11.26 -7.80 4.61
CA ARG A 81 11.00 -9.13 4.03
C ARG A 81 10.48 -8.93 2.62
N ILE A 82 11.22 -9.44 1.63
CA ILE A 82 10.81 -9.40 0.23
C ILE A 82 9.85 -10.56 -0.02
N ILE A 83 8.66 -10.23 -0.51
CA ILE A 83 7.63 -11.23 -0.88
C ILE A 83 7.38 -11.10 -2.37
N VAL A 84 7.82 -12.10 -3.11
CA VAL A 84 7.66 -12.13 -4.57
C VAL A 84 6.30 -12.72 -4.91
N VAL A 85 5.46 -11.90 -5.49
CA VAL A 85 4.11 -12.25 -5.93
C VAL A 85 4.14 -12.74 -7.38
N LYS A 86 3.47 -13.85 -7.63
CA LYS A 86 3.23 -14.40 -8.98
C LYS A 86 1.76 -14.26 -9.36
N ASN A 87 1.44 -14.45 -10.64
CA ASN A 87 0.07 -14.41 -11.18
C ASN A 87 -0.66 -13.10 -10.89
N LEU A 88 -0.01 -11.98 -11.25
CA LEU A 88 -0.65 -10.67 -11.18
C LEU A 88 -1.91 -10.63 -12.08
N PRO A 89 -3.07 -10.23 -11.56
CA PRO A 89 -4.33 -10.28 -12.30
C PRO A 89 -4.49 -9.15 -13.34
N PHE A 90 -3.70 -8.09 -13.25
CA PHE A 90 -3.77 -6.95 -14.16
C PHE A 90 -2.48 -6.80 -14.96
N VAL A 91 -2.60 -6.40 -16.23
CA VAL A 91 -1.45 -5.98 -17.05
C VAL A 91 -0.85 -4.68 -16.50
N ASP A 92 -1.69 -3.77 -15.99
CA ASP A 92 -1.25 -2.53 -15.37
C ASP A 92 -0.74 -2.76 -13.94
N GLN A 93 0.56 -2.54 -13.76
CA GLN A 93 1.27 -2.64 -12.48
C GLN A 93 0.70 -1.72 -11.39
N ARG A 94 0.14 -0.57 -11.78
CA ARG A 94 -0.48 0.38 -10.85
C ARG A 94 -1.72 -0.22 -10.19
N LEU A 95 -2.49 -1.02 -10.93
CA LEU A 95 -3.66 -1.73 -10.42
C LEU A 95 -3.25 -2.86 -9.49
N ASN A 96 -2.20 -3.60 -9.86
CA ASN A 96 -1.63 -4.63 -8.98
C ASN A 96 -1.19 -4.05 -7.64
N GLY A 97 -0.59 -2.85 -7.62
CA GLY A 97 -0.20 -2.14 -6.40
C GLY A 97 -1.38 -1.74 -5.49
N LYS A 98 -2.61 -1.64 -6.03
CA LYS A 98 -3.81 -1.41 -5.21
C LYS A 98 -4.18 -2.63 -4.37
N ILE A 99 -3.84 -3.85 -4.80
CA ILE A 99 -4.20 -5.08 -4.08
C ILE A 99 -3.58 -5.14 -2.67
N PRO A 100 -2.25 -5.08 -2.50
CA PRO A 100 -1.65 -5.20 -1.17
C PRO A 100 -1.94 -4.00 -0.26
N LYS A 101 -2.34 -2.89 -0.87
CA LYS A 101 -2.72 -1.64 -0.23
C LYS A 101 -4.14 -1.61 0.30
N MET A 102 -5.08 -2.18 -0.44
CA MET A 102 -6.51 -2.19 -0.05
C MET A 102 -6.87 -3.46 0.72
N LEU A 103 -6.18 -4.58 0.45
CA LEU A 103 -6.48 -5.89 1.02
C LEU A 103 -5.47 -6.33 2.08
N THR A 104 -4.81 -5.38 2.76
CA THR A 104 -3.81 -5.70 3.79
C THR A 104 -4.38 -6.59 4.90
N HIS A 105 -5.62 -6.38 5.30
CA HIS A 105 -6.32 -7.22 6.29
C HIS A 105 -6.49 -8.69 5.86
N ARG A 106 -6.47 -8.97 4.56
CA ARG A 106 -6.54 -10.35 4.02
C ARG A 106 -5.17 -10.99 3.88
N LEU A 107 -4.17 -10.16 3.61
CA LEU A 107 -2.77 -10.57 3.51
C LEU A 107 -2.21 -10.92 4.89
N PHE A 108 -2.53 -10.11 5.89
CA PHE A 108 -2.06 -10.26 7.26
C PHE A 108 -3.26 -10.49 8.18
N PRO A 109 -3.86 -11.69 8.17
CA PRO A 109 -5.09 -11.97 8.91
C PRO A 109 -4.92 -11.83 10.43
N GLU A 110 -3.69 -11.94 10.92
CA GLU A 110 -3.33 -11.84 12.33
C GLU A 110 -2.88 -10.44 12.76
N ALA A 111 -2.81 -9.49 11.82
CA ALA A 111 -2.39 -8.13 12.12
C ALA A 111 -3.54 -7.31 12.71
N SER A 112 -3.26 -6.65 13.84
CA SER A 112 -4.19 -5.70 14.45
C SER A 112 -4.07 -4.30 13.84
N TYR A 113 -2.88 -3.97 13.31
CA TYR A 113 -2.60 -2.68 12.69
C TYR A 113 -1.73 -2.85 11.46
N SER A 114 -1.99 -2.03 10.44
CA SER A 114 -1.19 -1.96 9.23
C SER A 114 -0.94 -0.54 8.78
N ILE A 115 0.28 -0.27 8.32
CA ILE A 115 0.68 0.99 7.70
C ILE A 115 1.08 0.70 6.26
N TRP A 116 0.46 1.40 5.32
CA TRP A 116 0.86 1.38 3.92
C TRP A 116 1.79 2.55 3.61
N VAL A 117 2.94 2.26 3.01
CA VAL A 117 3.90 3.25 2.52
C VAL A 117 4.10 3.05 1.03
N ASP A 118 3.90 4.11 0.24
CA ASP A 118 4.17 4.08 -1.19
C ASP A 118 5.68 3.98 -1.44
N SER A 119 6.10 3.13 -2.37
CA SER A 119 7.50 2.76 -2.65
C SER A 119 8.41 3.96 -2.91
N LYS A 120 7.84 5.06 -3.41
CA LYS A 120 8.58 6.30 -3.70
C LYS A 120 9.00 7.08 -2.46
N TYR A 121 8.50 6.71 -1.28
CA TYR A 121 8.75 7.42 -0.04
C TYR A 121 9.48 6.54 0.97
N GLN A 122 10.44 7.14 1.66
CA GLN A 122 11.08 6.51 2.80
C GLN A 122 10.22 6.67 4.06
N PHE A 123 10.03 5.57 4.80
CA PHE A 123 9.36 5.60 6.10
C PHE A 123 10.34 6.03 7.21
N ARG A 124 10.09 7.19 7.85
CA ARG A 124 11.08 7.87 8.72
C ARG A 124 10.68 8.01 10.19
N ARG A 125 9.68 7.26 10.66
CA ARG A 125 9.12 7.35 12.01
C ARG A 125 8.85 5.97 12.58
N ASP A 126 8.90 5.82 13.90
CA ASP A 126 8.57 4.56 14.53
C ASP A 126 7.09 4.18 14.31
N PRO A 127 6.77 2.97 13.80
CA PRO A 127 5.41 2.54 13.51
C PRO A 127 4.50 2.60 14.73
N ILE A 128 5.00 2.22 15.92
CA ILE A 128 4.21 2.22 17.14
C ILE A 128 3.88 3.65 17.53
N GLY A 129 4.84 4.57 17.46
CA GLY A 129 4.59 6.00 17.69
C GLY A 129 3.63 6.63 16.67
N VAL A 130 3.65 6.17 15.41
CA VAL A 130 2.67 6.60 14.39
C VAL A 130 1.26 6.11 14.75
N LEU A 131 1.10 4.84 15.13
CA LEU A 131 -0.18 4.29 15.56
C LEU A 131 -0.71 4.98 16.83
N GLU A 132 0.17 5.23 17.79
CA GLU A 132 -0.17 5.95 19.02
C GLU A 132 -0.72 7.35 18.71
N ALA A 133 0.02 8.13 17.91
CA ALA A 133 -0.34 9.51 17.62
C ALA A 133 -1.60 9.63 16.76
N LEU A 134 -1.78 8.74 15.77
CA LEU A 134 -2.82 8.89 14.76
C LEU A 134 -4.09 8.08 15.04
N LEU A 135 -3.99 6.97 15.77
CA LEU A 135 -5.11 6.07 16.04
C LEU A 135 -5.44 6.00 17.53
N TRP A 136 -4.48 5.70 18.40
CA TRP A 136 -4.79 5.43 19.81
C TRP A 136 -5.17 6.69 20.60
N ARG A 137 -4.40 7.78 20.47
CA ARG A 137 -4.68 9.03 21.19
C ARG A 137 -5.91 9.77 20.67
N THR A 138 -6.25 9.56 19.41
CA THR A 138 -7.40 10.17 18.73
C THR A 138 -8.65 9.30 18.80
N ASN A 139 -8.51 8.05 19.24
CA ASN A 139 -9.55 7.02 19.18
C ASN A 139 -10.10 6.82 17.75
N SER A 140 -9.22 6.86 16.75
CA SER A 140 -9.55 6.68 15.33
C SER A 140 -9.28 5.24 14.87
N THR A 141 -10.09 4.75 13.94
CA THR A 141 -9.93 3.41 13.34
C THR A 141 -9.00 3.40 12.12
N PHE A 142 -8.83 4.55 11.46
CA PHE A 142 -8.00 4.71 10.29
C PHE A 142 -7.43 6.14 10.22
N ALA A 143 -6.29 6.28 9.56
CA ALA A 143 -5.67 7.56 9.29
C ALA A 143 -5.07 7.55 7.87
N ILE A 144 -5.22 8.66 7.17
CA ILE A 144 -4.67 8.87 5.83
C ILE A 144 -4.06 10.26 5.76
N SER A 145 -2.97 10.38 5.00
CA SER A 145 -2.35 11.66 4.72
C SER A 145 -3.25 12.50 3.83
N GLU A 146 -3.26 13.79 4.08
CA GLU A 146 -3.86 14.76 3.18
C GLU A 146 -3.21 14.83 1.80
N HIS A 147 -4.03 14.97 0.76
CA HIS A 147 -3.56 15.44 -0.54
C HIS A 147 -3.27 16.95 -0.53
N GLY A 148 -2.00 17.35 -0.65
CA GLY A 148 -1.60 18.77 -0.49
C GLY A 148 -2.13 19.77 -1.53
N ALA A 149 -2.74 19.31 -2.64
CA ALA A 149 -3.21 20.18 -3.71
C ALA A 149 -4.72 20.10 -4.03
N ARG A 150 -5.46 19.13 -3.47
CA ARG A 150 -6.87 18.86 -3.86
C ARG A 150 -7.68 18.49 -2.65
N THR A 151 -8.91 18.99 -2.60
CA THR A 151 -9.76 18.92 -1.40
C THR A 151 -10.98 18.02 -1.56
N ASN A 152 -11.36 17.66 -2.79
CA ASN A 152 -12.50 16.78 -3.09
C ASN A 152 -12.15 15.72 -4.16
N ILE A 153 -12.97 14.67 -4.26
CA ILE A 153 -12.82 13.57 -5.23
C ILE A 153 -13.04 13.98 -6.68
N TYR A 154 -13.88 14.98 -6.92
CA TYR A 154 -14.30 15.35 -8.27
C TYR A 154 -13.17 16.10 -9.00
N ASP A 155 -12.45 16.96 -8.29
CA ASP A 155 -11.22 17.60 -8.77
C ASP A 155 -10.06 16.59 -8.87
N GLU A 156 -10.03 15.56 -8.03
CA GLU A 156 -9.12 14.43 -8.22
C GLU A 156 -9.42 13.69 -9.53
N GLY A 157 -10.70 13.43 -9.83
CA GLY A 157 -11.11 12.81 -11.09
C GLY A 157 -10.64 13.59 -12.32
N LYS A 158 -10.80 14.92 -12.33
CA LYS A 158 -10.26 15.78 -13.40
C LYS A 158 -8.74 15.62 -13.54
N ALA A 159 -8.01 15.57 -12.42
CA ALA A 159 -6.57 15.41 -12.42
C ALA A 159 -6.13 14.00 -12.90
N ILE A 160 -6.90 12.96 -12.62
CA ILE A 160 -6.65 11.59 -13.13
C ILE A 160 -6.74 11.57 -14.65
N VAL A 161 -7.78 12.18 -15.22
CA VAL A 161 -7.95 12.28 -16.68
C VAL A 161 -6.82 13.10 -17.30
N GLN A 162 -6.52 14.29 -16.76
CA GLN A 162 -5.43 15.16 -17.26
C GLN A 162 -4.06 14.47 -17.22
N LYS A 163 -3.82 13.61 -16.23
CA LYS A 163 -2.57 12.86 -16.08
C LYS A 163 -2.58 11.52 -16.83
N HIS A 164 -3.61 11.25 -17.64
CA HIS A 164 -3.76 10.02 -18.42
C HIS A 164 -3.63 8.75 -17.53
N LYS A 165 -4.18 8.83 -16.31
CA LYS A 165 -4.16 7.71 -15.37
C LYS A 165 -5.31 6.73 -15.57
N ALA A 166 -6.44 7.22 -16.07
CA ALA A 166 -7.61 6.47 -16.49
C ALA A 166 -8.31 7.25 -17.61
N THR A 167 -9.21 6.59 -18.35
CA THR A 167 -9.99 7.24 -19.40
C THR A 167 -11.06 8.18 -18.81
N PRO A 168 -11.48 9.23 -19.54
CA PRO A 168 -12.58 10.09 -19.10
C PRO A 168 -13.85 9.30 -18.77
N GLU A 169 -14.18 8.29 -19.57
CA GLU A 169 -15.39 7.48 -19.44
C GLU A 169 -15.36 6.64 -18.15
N GLU A 170 -14.24 5.97 -17.89
CA GLU A 170 -14.03 5.22 -16.65
C GLU A 170 -14.22 6.14 -15.42
N VAL A 171 -13.58 7.31 -15.44
CA VAL A 171 -13.65 8.27 -14.32
C VAL A 171 -15.07 8.78 -14.11
N GLU A 172 -15.81 9.08 -15.18
CA GLU A 172 -17.19 9.55 -15.08
C GLU A 172 -18.14 8.50 -14.48
N VAL A 173 -17.99 7.23 -14.89
CA VAL A 173 -18.75 6.11 -14.30
C VAL A 173 -18.53 6.06 -12.79
N GLN A 174 -17.28 6.16 -12.36
CA GLN A 174 -16.95 6.08 -10.94
C GLN A 174 -17.43 7.30 -10.14
N LEU A 175 -17.23 8.52 -10.65
CA LEU A 175 -17.70 9.74 -9.99
C LEU A 175 -19.23 9.78 -9.91
N THR A 176 -19.93 9.26 -10.92
CA THR A 176 -21.39 9.12 -10.90
C THR A 176 -21.83 8.17 -9.80
N GLN A 177 -21.16 7.03 -9.64
CA GLN A 177 -21.44 6.10 -8.54
C GLN A 177 -21.24 6.78 -7.18
N TYR A 178 -20.17 7.55 -7.00
CA TYR A 178 -19.95 8.29 -5.75
C TYR A 178 -21.05 9.29 -5.43
N ARG A 179 -21.57 10.01 -6.42
CA ARG A 179 -22.73 10.88 -6.21
C ARG A 179 -23.96 10.08 -5.75
N GLN A 180 -24.20 8.94 -6.38
CA GLN A 180 -25.32 8.06 -6.01
C GLN A 180 -25.17 7.50 -4.58
N ASP A 181 -23.94 7.20 -4.17
CA ASP A 181 -23.61 6.73 -2.82
C ASP A 181 -23.61 7.85 -1.77
N GLY A 182 -23.96 9.09 -2.15
CA GLY A 182 -24.09 10.23 -1.25
C GLY A 182 -22.77 10.92 -0.91
N MET A 183 -21.73 10.72 -1.73
CA MET A 183 -20.43 11.30 -1.51
C MET A 183 -20.43 12.82 -1.79
N PRO A 184 -20.10 13.66 -0.79
CA PRO A 184 -20.30 15.10 -0.89
C PRO A 184 -19.31 15.79 -1.84
N ASP A 185 -19.80 16.76 -2.59
CA ASP A 185 -19.02 17.56 -3.55
C ASP A 185 -17.97 18.46 -2.89
N GLU A 186 -18.26 18.94 -1.68
CA GLU A 186 -17.45 19.96 -1.00
C GLU A 186 -16.74 19.46 0.26
N LYS A 187 -17.07 18.27 0.79
CA LYS A 187 -16.61 17.86 2.11
C LYS A 187 -15.36 16.98 2.08
N ARG A 188 -14.48 17.31 3.02
CA ARG A 188 -13.48 16.39 3.59
C ARG A 188 -14.22 15.28 4.34
N LEU A 189 -13.78 14.04 4.21
CA LEU A 189 -14.20 12.97 5.11
C LEU A 189 -13.85 13.39 6.55
N HIS A 190 -14.87 13.61 7.38
CA HIS A 190 -14.75 14.00 8.79
C HIS A 190 -13.78 15.16 9.11
N GLY A 191 -13.64 16.15 8.21
CA GLY A 191 -12.74 17.30 8.44
C GLY A 191 -11.24 16.97 8.36
N LEU A 192 -10.88 15.70 8.14
CA LEU A 192 -9.53 15.27 7.83
C LEU A 192 -9.40 15.16 6.31
N LYS A 193 -8.32 15.75 5.82
CA LYS A 193 -8.10 15.89 4.39
C LYS A 193 -7.64 14.53 3.88
N GLU A 194 -8.37 13.94 2.96
CA GLU A 194 -8.08 12.58 2.47
C GLU A 194 -7.37 12.57 1.12
N LEU A 195 -6.55 11.54 0.92
CA LEU A 195 -5.94 11.20 -0.35
C LEU A 195 -6.97 10.49 -1.24
N TRP A 196 -7.79 11.27 -1.93
CA TRP A 196 -8.81 10.79 -2.88
C TRP A 196 -8.27 9.92 -4.02
N LEU A 197 -6.96 9.97 -4.26
CA LEU A 197 -6.22 9.12 -5.21
C LEU A 197 -6.29 7.61 -4.95
N LYS A 198 -6.80 7.18 -3.79
CA LYS A 198 -6.91 5.75 -3.44
C LYS A 198 -8.33 5.19 -3.48
N LEU A 199 -9.35 6.05 -3.47
CA LEU A 199 -10.74 5.61 -3.58
C LEU A 199 -11.12 5.37 -5.05
N LEU A 200 -10.56 6.13 -6.01
CA LEU A 200 -10.78 5.90 -7.44
C LEU A 200 -10.16 4.56 -7.91
N SER A 201 -10.86 3.46 -7.63
CA SER A 201 -10.66 2.10 -8.15
C SER A 201 -10.97 1.97 -9.64
N LEU A 202 -10.33 2.83 -10.44
CA LEU A 202 -10.04 2.58 -11.85
C LEU A 202 -8.56 2.26 -11.93
#